data_AF-A0A9P6S024-F1
#
_entry.id   AF-A0A9P6S024-F1
#
_cell.length_a   1.000
_cell.length_b   1.000
_cell.length_c   1.000
_cell.angle_alpha   90.00
_cell.angle_beta   90.00
_cell.angle_gamma   90.00
#
_symmetry.space_group_name_H-M   'P 1'
#
loop_
_entity.id
_entity.type
_entity.pdbx_description
1 polymer ?
#
loop_
_entity_poly.entity_id
_entity_poly.type
_entity_poly.pdbx_seq_one_letter_code
_entity_poly.pdbx_strand_id
1 'polypeptide(L)' 'MTIPTLIPRKAIFGNPTRLEPAISPDGRLLAFIAPKNDVLNIWVAPIENPKNTRCITNDTKRGIRQFDWTYNNQI' A
#
# COMPACT_ATOMS: atom_id res chain seq x y z
N MET A 1 31.50 11.53 -26.00
CA MET A 1 30.53 10.45 -25.72
C MET A 1 29.79 10.81 -24.45
N THR A 2 28.46 10.82 -24.44
CA THR A 2 27.65 11.07 -23.24
C THR A 2 27.31 9.74 -22.58
N ILE A 3 27.46 9.65 -21.26
CA ILE A 3 27.07 8.47 -20.49
C ILE A 3 25.55 8.51 -20.32
N PRO A 4 24.82 7.41 -20.62
CA PRO A 4 23.37 7.38 -20.46
C PRO A 4 22.99 7.51 -18.98
N THR A 5 21.88 8.21 -18.73
CA THR A 5 21.32 8.37 -17.38
C THR A 5 20.92 7.00 -16.82
N LEU A 6 21.42 6.69 -15.62
CA LEU A 6 21.11 5.43 -14.93
C LEU A 6 19.77 5.50 -14.21
N ILE A 7 19.03 4.39 -14.22
CA ILE A 7 17.82 4.23 -13.39
C ILE A 7 18.26 4.15 -11.92
N PRO A 8 17.66 4.93 -11.01
CA PRO A 8 17.98 4.84 -9.59
C PRO A 8 17.71 3.44 -9.03
N ARG A 9 18.66 2.87 -8.29
CA ARG A 9 18.49 1.54 -7.65
C ARG A 9 17.23 1.44 -6.81
N LYS A 10 16.85 2.52 -6.11
CA LYS A 10 15.62 2.57 -5.30
C LYS A 10 14.34 2.37 -6.13
N ALA A 11 14.34 2.75 -7.41
CA ALA A 11 13.20 2.52 -8.30
C ALA A 11 13.01 1.02 -8.63
N ILE A 12 14.06 0.21 -8.51
CA ILE A 12 14.04 -1.23 -8.83
C ILE A 12 13.95 -2.09 -7.56
N PHE A 13 14.64 -1.69 -6.50
CA PHE A 13 14.83 -2.50 -5.29
C PHE A 13 14.19 -1.91 -4.03
N GLY A 14 13.62 -0.70 -4.12
CA GLY A 14 12.91 -0.07 -3.01
C GLY A 14 11.51 -0.64 -2.81
N ASN A 15 10.86 -0.22 -1.73
CA ASN A 15 9.44 -0.53 -1.56
C ASN A 15 8.61 0.07 -2.71
N PRO A 16 7.60 -0.66 -3.21
CA PRO A 16 6.66 -0.10 -4.17
C PRO A 16 5.82 1.00 -3.52
N THR A 17 5.32 1.93 -4.34
CA THR A 17 4.45 3.01 -3.86
C THR A 17 3.13 2.47 -3.28
N ARG A 18 2.52 1.49 -3.95
CA ARG A 18 1.31 0.77 -3.54
C ARG A 18 1.31 -0.65 -4.14
N LEU A 19 0.85 -1.65 -3.40
CA LEU A 19 0.62 -3.02 -3.92
C LEU A 19 -0.61 -3.67 -3.24
N GLU A 20 -0.98 -4.87 -3.69
CA GLU A 20 -2.11 -5.67 -3.17
C GLU A 20 -3.42 -4.87 -3.04
N PRO A 21 -3.99 -4.29 -4.11
CA PRO A 21 -5.28 -3.62 -4.01
C PRO A 21 -6.40 -4.63 -3.76
N ALA A 22 -7.27 -4.36 -2.78
CA ALA A 22 -8.44 -5.18 -2.51
C ALA A 22 -9.65 -4.32 -2.12
N ILE A 23 -10.80 -4.62 -2.70
CA ILE A 23 -12.07 -3.97 -2.38
C ILE A 23 -12.78 -4.77 -1.28
N SER A 24 -13.37 -4.07 -0.30
CA SER A 24 -14.18 -4.71 0.74
C SER A 24 -15.39 -5.43 0.14
N PRO A 25 -15.90 -6.51 0.76
CA PRO A 25 -17.06 -7.25 0.23
C PRO A 25 -18.30 -6.40 -0.07
N ASP A 26 -18.54 -5.33 0.70
CA ASP A 26 -19.63 -4.38 0.45
C ASP A 26 -19.34 -3.31 -0.61
N GLY A 27 -18.14 -3.30 -1.20
CA GLY A 27 -17.74 -2.34 -2.23
C GLY A 27 -17.50 -0.91 -1.73
N ARG A 28 -17.39 -0.68 -0.42
CA ARG A 28 -17.28 0.69 0.14
C ARG A 28 -15.84 1.15 0.36
N LEU A 29 -14.92 0.21 0.55
CA LEU A 29 -13.55 0.48 0.95
C LEU A 29 -12.55 -0.12 -0.03
N LEU A 30 -11.48 0.61 -0.29
CA LEU A 30 -10.27 0.14 -0.94
C LEU A 30 -9.16 0.00 0.10
N ALA A 31 -8.63 -1.21 0.26
CA ALA A 31 -7.40 -1.46 0.97
C ALA A 31 -6.23 -1.66 0.00
N PHE A 32 -5.04 -1.28 0.43
CA PHE A 32 -3.79 -1.52 -0.29
C PHE A 32 -2.63 -1.47 0.70
N ILE A 33 -1.49 -2.05 0.32
CA ILE A 33 -0.26 -1.95 1.08
C ILE A 33 0.57 -0.77 0.55
N ALA A 34 1.08 0.07 1.45
CA ALA A 34 2.01 1.16 1.12
C ALA A 34 2.98 1.47 2.27
N PRO A 35 4.14 2.09 1.99
CA PRO A 35 5.12 2.41 3.02
C PRO A 35 4.61 3.46 4.02
N LYS A 36 4.83 3.20 5.31
CA LYS A 36 4.82 4.19 6.39
C LYS A 36 6.21 4.18 7.00
N ASN A 37 6.93 5.30 6.91
CA ASN A 37 8.34 5.39 7.33
C ASN A 37 9.23 4.29 6.73
N ASP A 38 9.06 4.03 5.42
CA ASP A 38 9.77 2.99 4.66
C ASP A 38 9.50 1.53 5.09
N VAL A 39 8.47 1.29 5.92
CA VAL A 39 7.98 -0.05 6.25
C VAL A 39 6.56 -0.24 5.72
N LEU A 40 6.33 -1.32 4.96
CA LEU A 40 5.03 -1.59 4.35
C LEU A 40 3.93 -1.85 5.38
N ASN A 41 2.81 -1.14 5.24
CA ASN A 41 1.66 -1.21 6.12
C ASN A 41 0.36 -1.23 5.30
N ILE A 42 -0.76 -1.61 5.92
CA ILE A 42 -2.07 -1.60 5.28
C ILE A 42 -2.67 -0.20 5.43
N TRP A 43 -3.18 0.30 4.32
CA TRP A 43 -3.92 1.55 4.21
C TRP A 43 -5.31 1.27 3.69
N VAL A 44 -6.28 2.07 4.12
CA VAL A 44 -7.68 1.99 3.69
C VAL A 44 -8.16 3.37 3.26
N ALA A 45 -8.98 3.43 2.22
CA ALA A 45 -9.68 4.63 1.80
C ALA A 45 -11.13 4.29 1.39
N PRO A 46 -12.10 5.21 1.56
CA PRO A 46 -13.40 5.10 0.91
C PRO A 46 -13.25 5.10 -0.61
N ILE A 47 -13.97 4.23 -1.33
CA ILE A 47 -13.92 4.20 -2.81
C ILE A 47 -14.36 5.53 -3.41
N GLU A 48 -15.42 6.14 -2.85
CA GLU A 48 -15.94 7.45 -3.30
C GLU A 48 -14.99 8.62 -2.98
N ASN A 49 -14.01 8.42 -2.10
CA ASN A 49 -13.01 9.45 -1.78
C ASN A 49 -11.64 8.81 -1.47
N PRO A 50 -10.89 8.34 -2.49
CA PRO A 50 -9.61 7.67 -2.29
C PRO A 50 -8.53 8.55 -1.66
N LYS A 51 -8.72 9.87 -1.70
CA LYS A 51 -7.81 10.83 -1.04
C LYS A 51 -7.94 10.78 0.48
N ASN A 52 -9.08 10.38 1.02
CA ASN A 52 -9.28 10.19 2.46
C ASN A 52 -8.73 8.83 2.92
N THR A 53 -7.45 8.61 2.67
CA THR A 53 -6.76 7.37 3.02
C THR A 53 -6.13 7.45 4.41
N ARG A 54 -6.15 6.35 5.14
CA ARG A 54 -5.50 6.22 6.45
C ARG A 54 -4.75 4.89 6.58
N CYS A 55 -3.61 4.93 7.26
CA CYS A 55 -2.89 3.73 7.65
C CYS A 55 -3.60 3.06 8.84
N ILE A 56 -3.86 1.75 8.76
CA ILE A 56 -4.60 1.02 9.81
C ILE A 56 -3.69 0.09 10.63
N THR A 57 -2.46 -0.13 10.18
CA THR A 57 -1.42 -0.88 10.91
C THR A 57 -0.23 -0.01 11.28
N ASN A 58 0.66 -0.54 12.11
CA ASN A 58 1.92 0.10 12.51
C ASN A 58 3.07 -0.92 12.64
N ASP A 59 3.28 -1.73 11.62
CA ASP A 59 4.49 -2.54 11.51
C ASP A 59 5.69 -1.60 11.28
N THR A 60 6.71 -1.75 12.11
CA THR A 60 7.98 -0.99 12.08
C THR A 60 9.18 -1.88 11.81
N LYS A 61 8.95 -3.18 11.51
CA LYS A 61 10.00 -4.18 11.30
C LYS A 61 9.99 -4.70 9.86
N ARG A 62 9.24 -5.76 9.58
CA ARG A 62 9.38 -6.55 8.34
C ARG A 62 8.55 -6.00 7.19
N GLY A 63 7.43 -5.36 7.53
CA GLY A 63 6.45 -4.89 6.58
C GLY A 63 5.47 -5.98 6.19
N ILE A 64 4.21 -5.59 6.06
CA ILE A 64 3.11 -6.44 5.61
C ILE A 64 3.22 -6.64 4.10
N ARG A 65 3.03 -7.87 3.62
CA ARG A 65 3.15 -8.23 2.20
C ARG A 65 1.87 -8.77 1.59
N GLN A 66 0.93 -9.21 2.42
CA GLN A 66 -0.35 -9.73 2.02
C GLN A 66 -1.36 -9.44 3.14
N PHE A 67 -2.62 -9.25 2.75
CA PHE A 67 -3.76 -9.18 3.65
C PHE A 67 -5.00 -9.67 2.89
N ASP A 68 -6.06 -9.99 3.62
CA ASP A 68 -7.35 -10.35 3.05
C ASP A 68 -8.47 -9.66 3.84
N TRP A 69 -9.56 -9.31 3.14
CA TRP A 69 -10.77 -8.84 3.81
C TRP A 69 -11.51 -10.01 4.45
N THR A 70 -12.07 -9.78 5.63
CA THR A 70 -13.08 -10.68 6.20
C THR A 70 -14.47 -10.29 5.67
N TYR A 71 -15.42 -11.24 5.67
CA TYR A 71 -16.75 -11.04 5.09
C TYR A 71 -17.67 -10.07 5.86
N ASN A 72 -17.25 -9.56 7.03
CA ASN A 72 -18.07 -8.71 7.89
C ASN A 72 -17.85 -7.20 7.68
N ASN A 73 -17.02 -6.80 6.70
CA ASN A 73 -16.73 -5.41 6.34
C ASN A 73 -16.15 -4.56 7.49
N GLN A 74 -15.44 -5.17 8.45
CA GLN A 74 -14.78 -4.45 9.54
C GLN A 74 -13.31 -4.16 9.23
N ILE A 75 -12.83 -3.00 9.73
CA ILE A 75 -11.44 -2.53 9.64
C ILE A 75 -10.75 -2.73 10.98
#